data_AF-A0A2E3BBN3-F1
#
_entry.id   AF-A0A2E3BBN3-F1
#
_cell.length_a   1.000
_cell.length_b   1.000
_cell.length_c   1.000
_cell.angle_alpha   90.00
_cell.angle_beta   90.00
_cell.angle_gamma   90.00
#
_symmetry.space_group_name_H-M   'P 1'
#
loop_
_entity.id
_entity.type
_entity.pdbx_description
1 polymer ?
#
loop_
_entity_poly.entity_id
_entity_poly.type
_entity_poly.pdbx_seq_one_letter_code
_entity_poly.pdbx_strand_id
1 'polypeptide(L)'
;MSNRLLDDIELLTIEIHSLLKQGVKELSEKRIEQRQQKIELLFIHRDRISEEDQERLMAMLEKDKEIEKTLILEQQAYHNRNIKRSKLKLYNQNT
;
A
#
# COMPACT_ATOMS: atom_id res chain seq x y z
N MET A 1 -6.09 -10.48 25.25
CA MET A 1 -5.05 -11.40 24.75
C MET A 1 -4.75 -10.98 23.33
N SER A 2 -3.51 -10.61 23.00
CA SER A 2 -3.19 -10.10 21.66
C SER A 2 -3.24 -11.22 20.62
N ASN A 3 -3.93 -10.98 19.51
CA ASN A 3 -3.96 -11.90 18.38
C ASN A 3 -2.64 -11.79 17.60
N ARG A 4 -1.69 -12.69 17.89
CA ARG A 4 -0.35 -12.66 17.28
C ARG A 4 -0.35 -12.66 15.76
N LEU A 5 -1.32 -13.33 15.14
CA LEU A 5 -1.43 -13.37 13.69
C LEU A 5 -1.84 -12.01 13.14
N LEU A 6 -2.72 -11.30 13.85
CA LEU A 6 -3.12 -9.94 13.52
C LEU A 6 -1.98 -8.94 13.73
N ASP A 7 -1.20 -9.10 14.80
CA ASP A 7 -0.01 -8.28 15.06
C ASP A 7 1.01 -8.41 13.90
N ASP A 8 1.23 -9.64 13.41
CA ASP A 8 2.09 -9.88 12.24
C ASP A 8 1.53 -9.23 10.95
N ILE A 9 0.20 -9.26 10.76
CA ILE A 9 -0.46 -8.63 9.61
C ILE A 9 -0.30 -7.10 9.66
N GLU A 10 -0.39 -6.49 10.85
CA GLU A 10 -0.17 -5.06 11.03
C GLU A 10 1.27 -4.66 10.73
N LEU A 11 2.24 -5.43 11.21
CA LEU A 11 3.66 -5.20 10.92
C LEU A 11 3.94 -5.27 9.41
N LEU A 12 3.41 -6.27 8.72
CA LEU A 12 3.52 -6.38 7.26
C LEU A 12 2.84 -5.20 6.56
N THR A 13 1.70 -4.74 7.06
CA THR A 13 0.98 -3.59 6.49
C THR A 13 1.83 -2.32 6.59
N ILE A 14 2.46 -2.07 7.74
CA ILE A 14 3.38 -0.93 7.92
C ILE A 14 4.59 -1.05 6.98
N GLU A 15 5.15 -2.25 6.83
CA GLU A 15 6.28 -2.49 5.93
C GLU A 15 5.90 -2.23 4.46
N ILE A 16 4.77 -2.77 4.00
CA ILE A 16 4.24 -2.56 2.65
C ILE A 16 4.07 -1.06 2.38
N HIS A 17 3.46 -0.33 3.31
CA HIS A 17 3.24 1.12 3.18
C HIS A 17 4.55 1.89 3.03
N SER A 18 5.58 1.49 3.78
CA SER A 18 6.92 2.08 3.67
C SER A 18 7.56 1.79 2.31
N LEU A 19 7.48 0.54 1.83
CA LEU A 19 8.06 0.12 0.55
C LEU A 19 7.38 0.80 -0.65
N LEU A 20 6.06 0.93 -0.60
CA LEU A 20 5.29 1.61 -1.64
C LEU A 20 5.68 3.09 -1.75
N LYS A 21 5.84 3.79 -0.61
CA LYS A 21 6.32 5.19 -0.59
C LYS A 21 7.74 5.35 -1.13
N GLN A 22 8.59 4.34 -0.95
CA GLN A 22 9.94 4.32 -1.49
C GLN A 22 9.99 3.92 -2.97
N GLY A 23 8.86 3.49 -3.56
CA GLY A 23 8.79 3.02 -4.94
C GLY A 23 9.42 1.64 -5.17
N VAL A 24 9.62 0.84 -4.11
CA VAL A 24 10.25 -0.48 -4.20
C VAL A 24 9.21 -1.55 -4.54
N LYS A 25 8.91 -1.70 -5.83
CA LYS A 25 7.81 -2.54 -6.33
C LYS A 25 7.97 -4.03 -5.97
N GLU A 26 9.07 -4.67 -6.37
CA GLU A 26 9.24 -6.13 -6.22
C GLU A 26 9.15 -6.60 -4.75
N LEU A 27 9.81 -5.86 -3.84
CA LEU A 27 9.76 -6.19 -2.42
C LEU A 27 8.35 -5.94 -1.84
N SER A 28 7.67 -4.87 -2.27
CA SER A 28 6.30 -4.61 -1.83
C SER A 28 5.32 -5.71 -2.25
N GLU A 29 5.44 -6.23 -3.48
CA GLU A 29 4.61 -7.33 -3.99
C GLU A 29 4.82 -8.61 -3.16
N LYS A 30 6.08 -8.95 -2.88
CA LYS A 30 6.41 -10.09 -2.01
C LYS A 30 5.81 -9.95 -0.60
N ARG A 31 5.83 -8.75 -0.02
CA ARG A 31 5.22 -8.51 1.30
C ARG A 31 3.70 -8.56 1.27
N ILE A 32 3.08 -8.10 0.19
CA ILE A 32 1.63 -8.21 -0.03
C ILE A 32 1.21 -9.69 -0.08
N GLU A 33 1.93 -10.54 -0.80
CA GLU A 33 1.68 -11.99 -0.83
C GLU A 33 1.79 -12.62 0.56
N GLN A 34 2.84 -12.27 1.33
CA GLN A 34 3.00 -12.75 2.71
C GLN A 34 1.84 -12.32 3.62
N ARG A 35 1.37 -11.07 3.46
CA ARG A 35 0.22 -10.56 4.21
C ARG A 35 -1.05 -11.33 3.84
N GLN A 36 -1.27 -11.59 2.54
CA GLN A 36 -2.42 -12.33 2.06
C GLN A 36 -2.49 -13.75 2.64
N GLN A 37 -1.36 -14.46 2.66
CA GLN A 37 -1.27 -15.80 3.27
C GLN A 37 -1.62 -15.78 4.76
N LYS A 38 -1.18 -14.76 5.50
CA LYS A 38 -1.51 -14.62 6.93
C LYS A 38 -2.99 -14.27 7.16
N ILE A 39 -3.55 -13.42 6.30
CA ILE A 39 -4.99 -13.11 6.33
C ILE A 39 -5.81 -14.38 6.08
N GLU A 40 -5.43 -15.20 5.11
CA GLU A 40 -6.10 -16.48 4.86
C GLU A 40 -6.07 -17.38 6.09
N LEU A 41 -4.93 -17.48 6.78
CA LEU A 41 -4.82 -18.22 8.04
C LEU A 41 -5.74 -17.66 9.14
N LEU A 42 -5.92 -16.34 9.19
CA LEU A 42 -6.80 -15.67 10.16
C LEU A 42 -8.26 -16.10 9.94
N PHE A 43 -8.67 -16.26 8.69
CA PHE A 43 -10.03 -16.66 8.31
C PHE A 43 -10.30 -18.17 8.37
N ILE A 44 -9.31 -19.02 8.66
CA ILE A 44 -9.53 -20.45 8.94
C ILE A 44 -10.30 -20.64 10.27
N HIS A 45 -10.07 -19.76 11.25
CA HIS A 45 -10.72 -19.80 12.57
C HIS A 45 -11.43 -18.47 12.86
N ARG A 46 -12.41 -18.11 12.02
CA ARG A 46 -13.18 -16.86 12.14
C ARG A 46 -13.85 -16.67 13.50
N ASP A 47 -14.25 -17.77 14.13
CA ASP A 47 -14.85 -17.83 15.45
C ASP A 47 -13.94 -17.26 16.56
N ARG A 48 -12.64 -17.13 16.30
CA ARG A 48 -11.65 -16.59 17.23
C ARG A 48 -11.34 -15.10 17.03
N ILE A 49 -11.95 -14.46 16.03
CA ILE A 49 -11.76 -13.04 15.74
C ILE A 49 -12.75 -12.24 16.58
N SER A 50 -12.25 -11.44 17.52
CA SER A 50 -13.07 -10.54 18.33
C SER A 50 -13.58 -9.34 17.51
N GLU A 51 -14.54 -8.59 18.05
CA GLU A 51 -14.97 -7.31 17.45
C GLU A 51 -13.79 -6.32 17.34
N GLU A 52 -12.93 -6.26 18.36
CA GLU A 52 -11.71 -5.44 18.35
C GLU A 52 -10.74 -5.85 17.21
N ASP A 53 -10.57 -7.15 16.97
CA ASP A 53 -9.75 -7.65 15.86
C ASP A 53 -10.36 -7.27 14.50
N GLN A 54 -11.70 -7.23 14.39
CA GLN A 54 -12.39 -6.77 13.18
C GLN A 54 -12.19 -5.27 12.94
N GLU A 55 -12.27 -4.45 13.99
CA GLU A 55 -12.00 -3.01 13.90
C GLU A 55 -10.56 -2.75 13.41
N ARG A 56 -9.59 -3.48 13.94
CA ARG A 56 -8.18 -3.42 13.49
C ARG A 56 -8.02 -3.77 12.01
N LEU A 57 -8.67 -4.85 11.55
CA LEU A 57 -8.69 -5.23 10.13
C LEU A 57 -9.31 -4.14 9.24
N MET A 58 -10.42 -3.55 9.69
CA MET A 58 -11.09 -2.47 8.96
C MET A 58 -10.21 -1.22 8.87
N ALA A 59 -9.53 -0.84 9.96
CA ALA A 59 -8.59 0.27 9.96
C ALA A 59 -7.41 0.06 8.99
N MET A 60 -6.90 -1.17 8.88
CA MET A 60 -5.87 -1.49 7.88
C MET A 60 -6.37 -1.34 6.45
N LEU A 61 -7.60 -1.78 6.16
CA LEU A 61 -8.21 -1.63 4.83
C LEU A 61 -8.46 -0.16 4.46
N GLU A 62 -8.88 0.66 5.42
CA GLU A 62 -9.04 2.10 5.20
C GLU A 62 -7.70 2.76 4.86
N LYS A 63 -6.64 2.42 5.60
CA LYS A 63 -5.30 2.94 5.35
C LYS A 63 -4.71 2.50 4.01
N ASP A 64 -4.98 1.27 3.58
CA ASP A 64 -4.60 0.78 2.26
C ASP A 64 -5.21 1.66 1.15
N LYS A 65 -6.50 2.03 1.27
CA LYS A 65 -7.18 2.93 0.30
C LYS A 65 -6.59 4.34 0.29
N GLU A 66 -6.23 4.88 1.45
CA GLU A 66 -5.58 6.20 1.54
C GLU A 66 -4.24 6.23 0.81
N ILE A 67 -3.47 5.14 0.93
CA ILE A 67 -2.17 5.01 0.28
C ILE A 67 -2.32 4.83 -1.22
N GLU A 68 -3.25 3.99 -1.67
CA GLU A 68 -3.57 3.83 -3.09
C GLU A 68 -3.89 5.19 -3.73
N LYS A 69 -4.78 5.97 -3.11
CA LYS A 69 -5.12 7.32 -3.57
C LYS A 69 -3.91 8.23 -3.66
N THR A 70 -3.03 8.17 -2.65
CA THR A 70 -1.79 8.98 -2.62
C THR A 70 -0.86 8.60 -3.77
N LEU A 71 -0.63 7.32 -4.00
CA LEU A 71 0.24 6.82 -5.07
C LEU A 71 -0.29 7.20 -6.46
N ILE A 72 -1.61 7.14 -6.68
CA ILE A 72 -2.24 7.57 -7.94
C ILE A 72 -1.96 9.05 -8.19
N LEU A 73 -2.13 9.90 -7.17
CA LEU A 73 -1.87 11.34 -7.28
C LEU A 73 -0.39 11.63 -7.57
N GLU A 74 0.54 10.91 -6.93
CA GLU A 74 1.97 11.04 -7.18
C GLU A 74 2.35 10.65 -8.62
N GLN A 75 1.80 9.55 -9.14
CA GLN A 75 2.01 9.13 -10.54
C GLN A 75 1.47 10.17 -11.53
N GLN A 76 0.27 10.70 -11.30
CA GLN A 76 -0.30 11.76 -12.12
C GLN A 76 0.57 13.04 -12.09
N ALA A 77 1.05 13.43 -10.91
CA ALA A 77 1.93 14.59 -10.76
C ALA A 77 3.25 14.39 -11.51
N TYR A 78 3.87 13.21 -11.42
CA TYR A 78 5.07 12.86 -12.17
C TYR A 78 4.85 12.93 -13.69
N HIS A 79 3.76 12.33 -14.17
CA HIS A 79 3.39 12.35 -15.59
C HIS A 79 3.21 13.80 -16.09
N ASN A 80 2.46 14.62 -15.35
CA ASN A 80 2.21 16.02 -15.68
C ASN A 80 3.51 16.86 -15.71
N ARG A 81 4.45 16.62 -14.79
CA ARG A 81 5.78 17.27 -14.80
C ARG A 81 6.56 16.91 -16.05
N ASN A 82 6.53 15.64 -16.47
CA ASN A 82 7.23 15.19 -17.67
C ASN A 82 6.63 15.77 -18.96
N ILE A 83 5.31 15.86 -19.08
CA ILE A 83 4.65 16.54 -20.21
C ILE A 83 5.07 18.02 -20.27
N LYS A 84 5.09 18.73 -19.13
CA LYS A 84 5.52 20.15 -19.11
C LYS A 84 6.97 20.29 -19.58
N ARG A 85 7.87 19.42 -19.12
CA ARG A 85 9.28 19.40 -19.52
C ARG A 85 9.47 19.07 -21.00
N SER A 86 8.72 18.11 -21.55
CA SER A 86 8.82 17.77 -22.97
C SER A 86 8.35 18.91 -23.87
N LYS A 87 7.24 19.58 -23.51
CA LYS A 87 6.77 20.77 -24.22
C LYS A 87 7.81 21.89 -24.21
N LEU A 88 8.42 22.21 -23.07
CA LEU A 88 9.47 23.23 -22.98
C LEU A 88 10.71 22.91 -23.84
N LYS A 89 11.13 21.65 -23.90
CA LYS A 89 12.25 21.26 -24.78
C LYS A 89 11.95 21.49 -26.27
N LEU A 90 10.72 21.21 -26.71
CA LEU A 90 10.28 21.45 -28.08
C LEU A 90 10.25 22.94 -28.42
N TYR A 91 9.84 23.80 -27.47
CA TYR A 91 9.88 25.26 -27.69
C TYR A 91 11.32 25.77 -27.83
N ASN A 92 12.25 25.30 -26.99
CA ASN A 92 13.66 25.72 -27.03
C ASN A 92 14.48 25.14 -28.20
N GLN A 93 13.93 24.21 -28.98
CA GLN A 93 14.57 23.69 -30.21
C GLN A 93 14.12 24.45 -31.47
N ASN A 94 13.03 25.21 -31.39
CA ASN A 94 12.47 25.99 -32.49
C ASN A 94 12.76 27.50 -32.38
N THR A 95 13.72 27.87 -31.53
CA THR A 95 14.31 29.21 -31.41
C THR A 95 15.80 29.10 -31.69
#